data_AF-A0A7Z9T9F8-F1
#
_entry.id   AF-A0A7Z9T9F8-F1
#
_cell.length_a   1.000
_cell.length_b   1.000
_cell.length_c   1.000
_cell.angle_alpha   90.00
_cell.angle_beta   90.00
_cell.angle_gamma   90.00
#
_symmetry.space_group_name_H-M   'P 1'
#
loop_
_entity.id
_entity.type
_entity.pdbx_description
1 polymer ?
#
loop_
_entity_poly.entity_id
_entity_poly.type
_entity_poly.pdbx_seq_one_letter_code
_entity_poly.pdbx_strand_id
1 'polypeptide(L)'
;MANKLAIVICAHHKPWLMMSTLITTALQDYEEADVFVVLNKGDGERNLASYEEYRGLSAAGENNTQLSPYDDRVRHISVLNGRRVYYLEYENDHSLDSGVWYKFIRSGAWRDYEYTLFIGEGVLLARPTVLSSLLAFAKRKEIDFVSSGHEKRRIPRDVFLNYNSRSDAPVPLDRFHDRMIREAMAVFCRDPEFKAVFENWRSNFDTETQNHVPDVLARSEAGWNYRGRIQQLWGSPYAKTSIETTMPFRFIRYTPGMIDAFRSQVRMKLHSCCGEIREPATPRIFVNGQRQPVTSVTTTECELGVRYHRVSDPAWFGCTVPIFMSQRFLACLTDRLNSYEMYDVLDLPFSGTPLECIWGLMPSWLGFEKWFTDGIHRVRKHFTTYQREDYPPEMASYINRYYCGRICVGWDGDYMKIRSLRRDHRDLVTILPERYF
;
A
#
# COMPACT_ATOMS: atom_id res chain seq x y z
N MET A 1 26.70 6.51 -14.38
CA MET A 1 26.28 6.91 -13.02
C MET A 1 24.84 6.48 -12.87
N ALA A 2 24.52 5.59 -11.94
CA ALA A 2 23.12 5.20 -11.69
C ALA A 2 22.40 6.35 -10.95
N ASN A 3 21.14 6.60 -11.29
CA ASN A 3 20.24 7.41 -10.49
C ASN A 3 20.00 6.72 -9.15
N LYS A 4 19.65 7.46 -8.10
CA LYS A 4 19.57 6.86 -6.77
C LYS A 4 18.23 6.17 -6.47
N LEU A 5 17.11 6.76 -6.90
CA LEU A 5 15.78 6.25 -6.57
C LEU A 5 14.79 6.43 -7.73
N ALA A 6 14.12 5.35 -8.11
CA ALA A 6 12.87 5.38 -8.87
C ALA A 6 11.68 5.14 -7.93
N ILE A 7 10.61 5.90 -8.10
CA ILE A 7 9.31 5.68 -7.44
C ILE A 7 8.32 5.28 -8.54
N VAL A 8 7.83 4.04 -8.48
CA VAL A 8 6.89 3.49 -9.46
C VAL A 8 5.51 3.47 -8.82
N ILE A 9 4.58 4.22 -9.41
CA ILE A 9 3.22 4.40 -8.91
C ILE A 9 2.23 3.72 -9.85
N CYS A 10 1.49 2.71 -9.35
CA CYS A 10 0.38 2.12 -10.07
C CYS A 10 -0.86 3.02 -9.95
N ALA A 11 -1.39 3.51 -11.08
CA ALA A 11 -2.57 4.36 -11.14
C ALA A 11 -3.66 3.68 -11.99
N HIS A 12 -4.87 3.56 -11.43
CA HIS A 12 -5.95 2.81 -12.07
C HIS A 12 -7.30 3.53 -12.10
N HIS A 13 -7.96 3.76 -10.95
CA HIS A 13 -9.41 4.06 -10.99
C HIS A 13 -9.92 5.05 -9.93
N LYS A 14 -9.08 5.56 -9.02
CA LYS A 14 -9.54 6.47 -7.96
C LYS A 14 -8.74 7.77 -7.88
N PRO A 15 -9.27 8.88 -8.40
CA PRO A 15 -8.56 10.16 -8.40
C PRO A 15 -8.08 10.61 -7.02
N TRP A 16 -8.92 10.53 -5.99
CA TRP A 16 -8.52 10.95 -4.65
C TRP A 16 -7.40 10.10 -4.04
N LEU A 17 -7.34 8.81 -4.38
CA LEU A 17 -6.27 7.93 -3.90
C LEU A 17 -4.93 8.30 -4.54
N MET A 18 -4.92 8.49 -5.86
CA MET A 18 -3.73 8.92 -6.58
C MET A 18 -3.28 10.32 -6.12
N MET A 19 -4.21 11.27 -5.98
CA MET A 19 -3.89 12.61 -5.46
C MET A 19 -3.28 12.54 -4.06
N SER A 20 -3.80 11.68 -3.18
CA SER A 20 -3.27 11.50 -1.83
C SER A 20 -1.83 10.99 -1.83
N THR A 21 -1.54 10.01 -2.69
CA THR A 21 -0.18 9.48 -2.90
C THR A 21 0.76 10.57 -3.43
N LEU A 22 0.34 11.33 -4.43
CA LEU A 22 1.13 12.41 -5.03
C LEU A 22 1.38 13.57 -4.06
N ILE A 23 0.38 13.96 -3.26
CA ILE A 23 0.56 14.98 -2.20
C ILE A 23 1.66 14.55 -1.23
N THR A 24 1.59 13.32 -0.70
CA THR A 24 2.58 12.85 0.28
C THR A 24 3.95 12.58 -0.32
N THR A 25 4.02 12.26 -1.61
CA THR A 25 5.28 12.11 -2.37
C THR A 25 5.93 13.46 -2.61
N ALA A 26 5.16 14.49 -2.99
CA ALA A 26 5.67 15.84 -3.20
C ALA A 26 6.14 16.52 -1.90
N LEU A 27 5.65 16.07 -0.75
CA LEU A 27 6.03 16.55 0.59
C LEU A 27 7.29 15.87 1.17
N GLN A 28 7.94 14.98 0.41
CA GLN A 28 9.15 14.30 0.87
C GLN A 28 10.37 15.23 0.79
N ASP A 29 11.29 15.07 1.74
CA ASP A 29 12.56 15.80 1.80
C ASP A 29 13.57 15.38 0.72
N TYR A 30 13.37 14.21 0.11
CA TYR A 30 14.19 13.71 -0.97
C TYR A 30 13.60 14.07 -2.33
N GLU A 31 14.23 15.01 -3.04
CA GLU A 31 13.67 15.56 -4.28
C GLU A 31 14.20 14.92 -5.58
N GLU A 32 15.34 14.25 -5.51
CA GLU A 32 16.05 13.71 -6.68
C GLU A 32 15.47 12.39 -7.22
N ALA A 33 14.34 11.93 -6.68
CA ALA A 33 13.70 10.71 -7.15
C ALA A 33 13.02 10.92 -8.52
N ASP A 34 13.16 9.93 -9.39
CA ASP A 34 12.37 9.85 -10.62
C ASP A 34 11.04 9.17 -10.35
N VAL A 35 9.96 9.72 -10.89
CA VAL A 35 8.62 9.18 -10.69
C VAL A 35 8.14 8.53 -11.98
N PHE A 36 7.85 7.23 -11.91
CA PHE A 36 7.18 6.49 -12.96
C PHE A 36 5.71 6.37 -12.61
N VAL A 37 4.83 7.03 -13.35
CA VAL A 37 3.39 6.84 -13.24
C VAL A 37 3.00 5.77 -14.25
N VAL A 38 2.60 4.61 -13.75
CA VAL A 38 2.17 3.49 -14.58
C VAL A 38 0.65 3.45 -14.62
N LEU A 39 0.09 3.79 -15.77
CA LEU A 39 -1.34 3.75 -16.04
C LEU A 39 -1.73 2.31 -16.35
N ASN A 40 -2.40 1.67 -15.39
CA ASN A 40 -2.87 0.30 -15.52
C ASN A 40 -4.26 0.30 -16.19
N LYS A 41 -4.28 0.19 -17.52
CA LYS A 41 -5.46 0.47 -18.37
C LYS A 41 -6.32 -0.75 -18.62
N GLY A 42 -7.64 -0.57 -18.63
CA GLY A 42 -8.61 -1.64 -18.89
C GLY A 42 -9.44 -1.93 -17.65
N ASP A 43 -10.08 -3.09 -17.62
CA ASP A 43 -11.02 -3.53 -16.59
C ASP A 43 -10.69 -4.95 -16.07
N GLY A 44 -9.50 -5.46 -16.41
CA GLY A 44 -9.06 -6.80 -16.04
C GLY A 44 -9.44 -7.89 -17.04
N GLU A 45 -10.34 -7.60 -17.99
CA GLU A 45 -10.77 -8.57 -18.99
C GLU A 45 -9.70 -8.72 -20.08
N ARG A 46 -9.05 -9.88 -20.10
CA ARG A 46 -8.12 -10.26 -21.17
C ARG A 46 -8.73 -11.32 -22.07
N ASN A 47 -8.58 -11.14 -23.38
CA ASN A 47 -9.02 -12.13 -24.36
C ASN A 47 -8.01 -13.29 -24.50
N LEU A 48 -7.84 -14.03 -23.41
CA LEU A 48 -7.01 -15.23 -23.35
C LEU A 48 -7.88 -16.47 -23.09
N ALA A 49 -7.42 -17.62 -23.62
CA ALA A 49 -8.07 -18.92 -23.41
C ALA A 49 -8.11 -19.31 -21.92
N SER A 50 -7.06 -18.97 -21.15
CA SER A 50 -6.97 -19.21 -19.71
C SER A 50 -8.10 -18.54 -18.92
N TYR A 51 -8.76 -17.51 -19.48
CA TYR A 51 -9.85 -16.78 -18.83
C TYR A 51 -11.25 -17.32 -19.17
N GLU A 52 -11.40 -18.29 -20.09
CA GLU A 52 -12.71 -18.76 -20.54
C GLU A 52 -13.55 -19.37 -19.42
N GLU A 53 -12.95 -20.24 -18.60
CA GLU A 53 -13.64 -20.85 -17.46
C GLU A 53 -14.02 -19.78 -16.43
N TYR A 54 -13.13 -18.84 -16.14
CA TYR A 54 -13.42 -17.72 -15.23
C TYR A 54 -14.62 -16.92 -15.72
N ARG A 55 -14.64 -16.52 -17.00
CA ARG A 55 -15.76 -15.78 -17.60
C ARG A 55 -17.07 -16.58 -17.51
N GLY A 56 -17.03 -17.88 -17.79
CA GLY A 56 -18.20 -18.76 -17.68
C GLY A 56 -18.74 -18.85 -16.24
N LEU A 57 -17.85 -19.04 -15.26
CA LEU A 57 -18.21 -19.10 -13.85
C LEU A 57 -18.71 -17.75 -13.32
N SER A 58 -18.09 -16.65 -13.75
CA SER A 58 -18.43 -15.31 -13.31
C SER A 58 -19.75 -14.81 -13.89
N ALA A 59 -20.05 -15.17 -15.15
CA ALA A 59 -21.34 -14.88 -15.76
C ALA A 59 -22.51 -15.67 -15.13
N ALA A 60 -22.23 -16.84 -14.55
CA ALA A 60 -23.22 -17.69 -13.89
C ALA A 60 -23.49 -17.30 -12.42
N GLY A 61 -22.67 -16.44 -11.83
CA GLY A 61 -22.81 -15.98 -10.44
C GLY A 61 -23.37 -14.56 -10.35
N GLU A 62 -24.11 -14.26 -9.28
CA GLU A 62 -24.61 -12.89 -8.99
C GLU A 62 -23.51 -11.92 -8.50
N ASN A 63 -22.29 -12.43 -8.23
CA ASN A 63 -21.18 -11.67 -7.64
C ASN A 63 -19.93 -11.70 -8.53
N ASN A 64 -20.05 -11.23 -9.77
CA ASN A 64 -18.87 -10.87 -10.55
C ASN A 64 -18.28 -9.58 -9.96
N THR A 65 -17.35 -9.71 -9.00
CA THR A 65 -16.52 -8.57 -8.58
C THR A 65 -15.44 -8.35 -9.62
N GLN A 66 -15.85 -7.91 -10.83
CA GLN A 66 -14.91 -7.45 -11.85
C GLN A 66 -14.03 -6.36 -11.25
N LEU A 67 -12.80 -6.26 -11.75
CA LEU A 67 -11.98 -5.11 -11.45
C LEU A 67 -12.70 -3.87 -11.99
N SER A 68 -12.63 -2.78 -11.24
CA SER A 68 -13.19 -1.51 -11.68
C SER A 68 -12.57 -1.10 -13.03
N PRO A 69 -13.31 -0.48 -13.95
CA PRO A 69 -12.70 0.07 -15.14
C PRO A 69 -11.71 1.19 -14.79
N TYR A 70 -10.67 1.31 -15.60
CA TYR A 70 -9.72 2.42 -15.55
C TYR A 70 -10.43 3.77 -15.65
N ASP A 71 -10.03 4.73 -14.81
CA ASP A 71 -10.59 6.09 -14.78
C ASP A 71 -9.60 7.08 -15.40
N ASP A 72 -9.91 7.60 -16.60
CA ASP A 72 -9.05 8.57 -17.31
C ASP A 72 -8.71 9.82 -16.50
N ARG A 73 -9.50 10.18 -15.47
CA ARG A 73 -9.18 11.30 -14.57
C ARG A 73 -7.85 11.10 -13.87
N VAL A 74 -7.42 9.85 -13.60
CA VAL A 74 -6.13 9.56 -12.92
C VAL A 74 -4.94 10.02 -13.74
N ARG A 75 -5.03 9.98 -15.08
CA ARG A 75 -3.99 10.50 -15.97
C ARG A 75 -3.80 11.99 -15.77
N HIS A 76 -4.89 12.76 -15.76
CA HIS A 76 -4.85 14.22 -15.67
C HIS A 76 -4.30 14.74 -14.34
N ILE A 77 -4.60 14.07 -13.23
CA ILE A 77 -4.10 14.47 -11.90
C ILE A 77 -2.64 14.07 -11.66
N SER A 78 -2.08 13.19 -12.50
CA SER A 78 -0.72 12.67 -12.36
C SER A 78 0.35 13.50 -13.07
N VAL A 79 -0.04 14.65 -13.63
CA VAL A 79 0.87 15.61 -14.26
C VAL A 79 1.55 16.45 -13.18
N LEU A 80 2.79 16.12 -12.83
CA LEU A 80 3.57 16.91 -11.87
C LEU A 80 4.49 17.87 -12.61
N ASN A 81 4.49 19.12 -12.19
CA ASN A 81 5.35 20.17 -12.73
C ASN A 81 6.73 20.12 -12.09
N GLY A 82 7.79 20.41 -12.85
CA GLY A 82 9.15 20.55 -12.32
C GLY A 82 9.78 19.27 -11.77
N ARG A 83 9.15 18.10 -11.94
CA ARG A 83 9.66 16.79 -11.53
C ARG A 83 9.97 15.93 -12.75
N ARG A 84 10.97 15.05 -12.62
CA ARG A 84 11.27 14.02 -13.64
C ARG A 84 10.21 12.92 -13.54
N VAL A 85 9.15 13.07 -14.33
CA VAL A 85 8.05 12.12 -14.38
C VAL A 85 8.02 11.40 -15.72
N TYR A 86 7.95 10.08 -15.67
CA TYR A 86 7.81 9.20 -16.81
C TYR A 86 6.45 8.53 -16.76
N TYR A 87 5.79 8.41 -17.91
CA TYR A 87 4.49 7.77 -18.03
C TYR A 87 4.63 6.47 -18.79
N LEU A 88 4.16 5.38 -18.20
CA LEU A 88 4.09 4.06 -18.81
C LEU A 88 2.64 3.61 -18.83
N GLU A 89 2.28 2.79 -19.81
CA GLU A 89 0.95 2.20 -19.91
C GLU A 89 1.08 0.69 -19.98
N TYR A 90 0.33 -0.01 -19.13
CA TYR A 90 0.20 -1.47 -19.17
C TYR A 90 -1.28 -1.84 -19.23
N GLU A 91 -1.57 -2.98 -19.86
CA GLU A 91 -2.89 -3.60 -19.83
C GLU A 91 -3.18 -4.10 -18.41
N ASN A 92 -4.37 -3.82 -17.89
CA ASN A 92 -4.86 -4.30 -16.61
C ASN A 92 -5.29 -5.76 -16.76
N ASP A 93 -4.74 -6.60 -15.91
CA ASP A 93 -5.04 -8.03 -15.85
C ASP A 93 -5.49 -8.39 -14.42
N HIS A 94 -5.74 -9.68 -14.17
CA HIS A 94 -6.18 -10.12 -12.85
C HIS A 94 -5.04 -10.23 -11.83
N SER A 95 -3.84 -9.72 -12.15
CA SER A 95 -2.67 -9.70 -11.27
C SER A 95 -2.52 -8.39 -10.47
N LEU A 96 -3.43 -7.42 -10.67
CA LEU A 96 -3.53 -6.17 -9.89
C LEU A 96 -2.21 -5.37 -9.88
N ASP A 97 -1.94 -4.63 -8.80
CA ASP A 97 -0.68 -3.88 -8.60
C ASP A 97 0.56 -4.76 -8.78
N SER A 98 0.49 -6.04 -8.38
CA SER A 98 1.60 -6.98 -8.58
C SER A 98 1.96 -7.16 -10.05
N GLY A 99 0.97 -7.20 -10.93
CA GLY A 99 1.17 -7.27 -12.38
C GLY A 99 1.96 -6.10 -12.93
N VAL A 100 1.61 -4.90 -12.47
CA VAL A 100 2.31 -3.67 -12.82
C VAL A 100 3.78 -3.75 -12.41
N TRP A 101 4.07 -4.29 -11.21
CA TRP A 101 5.44 -4.51 -10.75
C TRP A 101 6.19 -5.49 -11.63
N TYR A 102 5.63 -6.66 -11.93
CA TYR A 102 6.29 -7.63 -12.80
C TYR A 102 6.55 -7.06 -14.20
N LYS A 103 5.59 -6.36 -14.80
CA LYS A 103 5.76 -5.73 -16.13
C LYS A 103 6.84 -4.64 -16.11
N PHE A 104 6.91 -3.84 -15.05
CA PHE A 104 7.97 -2.85 -14.87
C PHE A 104 9.34 -3.50 -14.65
N ILE A 105 9.42 -4.58 -13.87
CA ILE A 105 10.66 -5.33 -13.68
C ILE A 105 11.12 -5.94 -15.01
N ARG A 106 10.19 -6.51 -15.78
CA ARG A 106 10.44 -7.10 -17.10
C ARG A 106 10.95 -6.09 -18.12
N SER A 107 10.49 -4.83 -18.07
CA SER A 107 10.93 -3.79 -18.98
C SER A 107 12.40 -3.38 -18.75
N GLY A 108 12.94 -3.64 -17.55
CA GLY A 108 14.30 -3.28 -17.19
C GLY A 108 14.50 -1.80 -16.88
N ALA A 109 13.43 -0.99 -16.81
CA ALA A 109 13.51 0.44 -16.51
C ALA A 109 14.12 0.75 -15.13
N TRP A 110 14.10 -0.23 -14.21
CA TRP A 110 14.75 -0.14 -12.89
C TRP A 110 16.28 -0.18 -12.94
N ARG A 111 16.89 -0.66 -14.04
CA ARG A 111 18.33 -0.93 -14.11
C ARG A 111 19.20 0.31 -13.93
N ASP A 112 18.68 1.50 -14.23
CA ASP A 112 19.42 2.75 -14.08
C ASP A 112 19.36 3.31 -12.64
N TYR A 113 18.69 2.62 -11.71
CA TYR A 113 18.45 3.08 -10.36
C TYR A 113 19.09 2.18 -9.31
N GLU A 114 19.72 2.75 -8.28
CA GLU A 114 20.25 2.02 -7.12
C GLU A 114 19.11 1.36 -6.31
N TYR A 115 17.98 2.05 -6.20
CA TYR A 115 16.79 1.57 -5.51
C TYR A 115 15.51 1.88 -6.28
N THR A 116 14.50 1.02 -6.11
CA THR A 116 13.15 1.23 -6.66
C THR A 116 12.11 1.07 -5.55
N LEU A 117 11.22 2.05 -5.42
CA LEU A 117 10.06 2.01 -4.54
C LEU A 117 8.79 1.80 -5.37
N PHE A 118 8.12 0.67 -5.19
CA PHE A 118 6.85 0.33 -5.80
C PHE A 118 5.70 0.69 -4.84
N ILE A 119 4.73 1.50 -5.28
CA ILE A 119 3.56 1.92 -4.48
C ILE A 119 2.28 2.02 -5.30
N GLY A 120 1.16 1.52 -4.80
CA GLY A 120 -0.15 1.70 -5.44
C GLY A 120 -0.81 3.05 -5.12
N GLU A 121 -1.84 3.43 -5.88
CA GLU A 121 -2.71 4.54 -5.53
C GLU A 121 -3.30 4.37 -4.11
N GLY A 122 -3.30 5.44 -3.32
CA GLY A 122 -3.78 5.44 -1.93
C GLY A 122 -2.76 5.00 -0.91
N VAL A 123 -1.51 4.73 -1.32
CA VAL A 123 -0.36 4.69 -0.41
C VAL A 123 -0.02 6.11 0.05
N LEU A 124 0.17 6.30 1.35
CA LEU A 124 0.67 7.51 1.97
C LEU A 124 2.09 7.28 2.48
N LEU A 125 2.99 8.21 2.18
CA LEU A 125 4.26 8.31 2.90
C LEU A 125 3.97 9.01 4.22
N ALA A 126 4.03 8.27 5.32
CA ALA A 126 3.46 8.70 6.59
C ALA A 126 4.34 9.67 7.39
N ARG A 127 5.48 10.08 6.82
CA ARG A 127 6.36 11.15 7.32
C ARG A 127 7.02 11.87 6.14
N PRO A 128 7.51 13.11 6.33
CA PRO A 128 8.27 13.84 5.32
C PRO A 128 9.63 13.24 4.99
N THR A 129 10.18 12.41 5.88
CA THR A 129 11.54 11.87 5.80
C THR A 129 11.58 10.43 5.27
N VAL A 130 10.47 9.88 4.75
CA VAL A 130 10.37 8.44 4.43
C VAL A 130 11.36 8.05 3.34
N LEU A 131 11.47 8.83 2.28
CA LEU A 131 12.40 8.52 1.18
C LEU A 131 13.86 8.63 1.62
N SER A 132 14.25 9.73 2.27
CA SER A 132 15.62 9.89 2.79
C SER A 132 15.95 8.80 3.82
N SER A 133 14.98 8.41 4.65
CA SER A 133 15.14 7.35 5.63
C SER A 133 15.36 5.98 4.98
N LEU A 134 14.56 5.62 3.97
CA LEU A 134 14.74 4.36 3.23
C LEU A 134 16.15 4.27 2.63
N LEU A 135 16.61 5.35 1.98
CA LEU A 135 17.94 5.39 1.36
C LEU A 135 19.06 5.33 2.40
N ALA A 136 18.95 6.10 3.50
CA ALA A 136 19.95 6.10 4.57
C ALA A 136 20.01 4.74 5.28
N PHE A 137 18.85 4.16 5.58
CA PHE A 137 18.72 2.85 6.22
C PHE A 137 19.29 1.75 5.34
N ALA A 138 18.87 1.69 4.07
CA ALA A 138 19.34 0.70 3.11
C ALA A 138 20.85 0.76 2.91
N LYS A 139 21.42 1.96 2.81
CA LYS A 139 22.88 2.15 2.70
C LYS A 139 23.62 1.74 3.98
N ARG A 140 23.14 2.14 5.16
CA ARG A 140 23.81 1.87 6.45
C ARG A 140 23.78 0.40 6.82
N LYS A 141 22.70 -0.30 6.49
CA LYS A 141 22.45 -1.70 6.86
C LYS A 141 22.61 -2.68 5.71
N GLU A 142 22.96 -2.19 4.52
CA GLU A 142 23.07 -2.99 3.29
C GLU A 142 21.80 -3.79 2.99
N ILE A 143 20.64 -3.15 3.13
CA ILE A 143 19.32 -3.79 2.98
C ILE A 143 18.83 -3.67 1.54
N ASP A 144 18.31 -4.80 1.04
CA ASP A 144 17.85 -4.94 -0.33
C ASP A 144 16.32 -4.99 -0.47
N PHE A 145 15.60 -5.21 0.63
CA PHE A 145 14.15 -5.39 0.61
C PHE A 145 13.47 -4.81 1.85
N VAL A 146 12.53 -3.89 1.64
CA VAL A 146 11.67 -3.35 2.70
C VAL A 146 10.22 -3.31 2.20
N SER A 147 9.31 -3.96 2.91
CA SER A 147 7.87 -3.90 2.64
C SER A 147 7.16 -2.93 3.58
N SER A 148 5.99 -2.42 3.20
CA SER A 148 5.08 -1.78 4.15
C SER A 148 4.71 -2.73 5.29
N GLY A 149 4.86 -2.27 6.53
CA GLY A 149 4.41 -2.93 7.75
C GLY A 149 3.04 -2.45 8.22
N HIS A 150 2.41 -1.51 7.51
CA HIS A 150 1.13 -0.92 7.93
C HIS A 150 0.05 -1.98 8.20
N GLU A 151 -0.08 -2.94 7.30
CA GLU A 151 -0.88 -4.15 7.49
C GLU A 151 -0.02 -5.30 6.95
N LYS A 152 0.50 -6.13 7.85
CA LYS A 152 1.18 -7.38 7.47
C LYS A 152 0.45 -8.56 8.09
N ARG A 153 0.43 -9.67 7.38
CA ARG A 153 -0.28 -10.89 7.77
C ARG A 153 0.69 -12.05 7.83
N ARG A 154 0.40 -12.96 8.75
CA ARG A 154 1.01 -14.28 8.85
C ARG A 154 -0.10 -15.29 8.64
N ILE A 155 -0.06 -16.02 7.52
CA ILE A 155 -1.09 -16.98 7.17
C ILE A 155 -0.46 -18.38 7.05
N PRO A 156 -1.07 -19.43 7.62
CA PRO A 156 -0.66 -20.82 7.40
C PRO A 156 -0.75 -21.21 5.92
N ARG A 157 0.19 -22.02 5.43
CA ARG A 157 0.22 -22.41 4.01
C ARG A 157 -1.08 -23.05 3.53
N ASP A 158 -1.56 -24.05 4.26
CA ASP A 158 -2.83 -24.75 4.02
C ASP A 158 -4.05 -23.82 4.06
N VAL A 159 -4.09 -22.88 5.00
CA VAL A 159 -5.13 -21.85 5.07
C VAL A 159 -5.12 -20.99 3.82
N PHE A 160 -3.93 -20.59 3.34
CA PHE A 160 -3.79 -19.77 2.15
C PHE A 160 -4.15 -20.53 0.85
N LEU A 161 -3.72 -21.79 0.71
CA LEU A 161 -4.00 -22.61 -0.48
C LEU A 161 -5.47 -23.03 -0.62
N ASN A 162 -6.28 -22.81 0.42
CA ASN A 162 -7.72 -23.08 0.44
C ASN A 162 -8.50 -21.84 0.90
N TYR A 163 -8.00 -20.65 0.61
CA TYR A 163 -8.49 -19.41 1.24
C TYR A 163 -9.97 -19.16 1.00
N ASN A 164 -10.45 -19.40 -0.23
CA ASN A 164 -11.80 -19.04 -0.66
C ASN A 164 -12.80 -20.15 -0.33
N SER A 165 -12.40 -21.43 -0.40
CA SER A 165 -13.30 -22.56 -0.17
C SER A 165 -13.50 -22.92 1.31
N ARG A 166 -13.06 -22.06 2.24
CA ARG A 166 -13.18 -22.26 3.70
C ARG A 166 -14.55 -21.88 4.27
N SER A 167 -15.43 -21.29 3.47
CA SER A 167 -16.82 -21.01 3.87
C SER A 167 -17.62 -22.30 4.02
N ASP A 168 -18.73 -22.25 4.76
CA ASP A 168 -19.57 -23.44 5.02
C ASP A 168 -20.19 -24.04 3.74
N ALA A 169 -20.33 -23.23 2.68
CA ALA A 169 -20.90 -23.64 1.39
C ALA A 169 -20.15 -22.98 0.22
N PRO A 170 -18.96 -23.48 -0.16
CA PRO A 170 -18.14 -22.86 -1.19
C PRO A 170 -18.74 -23.06 -2.58
N VAL A 171 -18.86 -21.97 -3.34
CA VAL A 171 -19.40 -21.98 -4.70
C VAL A 171 -18.33 -22.41 -5.71
N PRO A 172 -18.69 -22.79 -6.96
CA PRO A 172 -17.71 -23.17 -7.98
C PRO A 172 -16.60 -22.13 -8.20
N LEU A 173 -16.93 -20.84 -8.14
CA LEU A 173 -15.95 -19.75 -8.27
C LEU A 173 -14.92 -19.73 -7.13
N ASP A 174 -15.31 -20.07 -5.89
CA ASP A 174 -14.36 -20.16 -4.76
C ASP A 174 -13.32 -21.26 -4.99
N ARG A 175 -13.77 -22.41 -5.48
CA ARG A 175 -12.89 -23.54 -5.81
C ARG A 175 -11.96 -23.22 -6.97
N PHE A 176 -12.47 -22.47 -7.96
CA PHE A 176 -11.67 -21.95 -9.06
C PHE A 176 -10.57 -21.02 -8.54
N HIS A 177 -10.90 -20.06 -7.67
CA HIS A 177 -9.93 -19.14 -7.07
C HIS A 177 -8.83 -19.88 -6.29
N ASP A 178 -9.19 -20.90 -5.50
CA ASP A 178 -8.19 -21.71 -4.78
C ASP A 178 -7.32 -22.54 -5.73
N ARG A 179 -7.87 -22.99 -6.87
CA ARG A 179 -7.08 -23.65 -7.92
C ARG A 179 -6.09 -22.66 -8.55
N MET A 180 -6.52 -21.44 -8.87
CA MET A 180 -5.63 -20.39 -9.42
C MET A 180 -4.54 -19.99 -8.42
N ILE A 181 -4.83 -19.97 -7.12
CA ILE A 181 -3.82 -19.79 -6.07
C ILE A 181 -2.73 -20.88 -6.17
N ARG A 182 -3.14 -22.15 -6.30
CA ARG A 182 -2.19 -23.27 -6.41
C ARG A 182 -1.41 -23.23 -7.72
N GLU A 183 -2.05 -22.90 -8.83
CA GLU A 183 -1.40 -22.75 -10.13
C GLU A 183 -0.36 -21.62 -10.14
N ALA A 184 -0.69 -20.46 -9.56
CA ALA A 184 0.27 -19.37 -9.42
C ALA A 184 1.48 -19.78 -8.56
N MET A 185 1.26 -20.47 -7.43
CA MET A 185 2.38 -21.00 -6.63
C MET A 185 3.20 -22.05 -7.39
N ALA A 186 2.56 -22.89 -8.21
CA ALA A 186 3.23 -23.90 -9.03
C ALA A 186 4.15 -23.27 -10.08
N VAL A 187 3.78 -22.12 -10.67
CA VAL A 187 4.67 -21.36 -11.58
C VAL A 187 5.98 -20.99 -10.88
N PHE A 188 5.92 -20.50 -9.64
CA PHE A 188 7.14 -20.15 -8.89
C PHE A 188 7.92 -21.38 -8.40
N CYS A 189 7.22 -22.48 -8.09
CA CYS A 189 7.85 -23.75 -7.69
C CYS A 189 8.62 -24.46 -8.82
N ARG A 190 8.63 -23.90 -10.04
CA ARG A 190 9.56 -24.31 -11.11
C ARG A 190 11.02 -24.10 -10.71
N ASP A 191 11.30 -23.09 -9.87
CA ASP A 191 12.61 -22.94 -9.21
C ASP A 191 12.69 -23.84 -7.96
N PRO A 192 13.65 -24.78 -7.89
CA PRO A 192 13.86 -25.62 -6.71
C PRO A 192 14.10 -24.84 -5.42
N GLU A 193 14.72 -23.66 -5.47
CA GLU A 193 14.97 -22.83 -4.29
C GLU A 193 13.68 -22.19 -3.77
N PHE A 194 12.82 -21.70 -4.66
CA PHE A 194 11.50 -21.21 -4.27
C PHE A 194 10.67 -22.35 -3.68
N LYS A 195 10.68 -23.52 -4.34
CA LYS A 195 9.98 -24.71 -3.88
C LYS A 195 10.40 -25.09 -2.47
N ALA A 196 11.70 -25.04 -2.14
CA ALA A 196 12.19 -25.31 -0.80
C ALA A 196 11.64 -24.30 0.24
N VAL A 197 11.54 -23.02 -0.10
CA VAL A 197 10.92 -22.01 0.79
C VAL A 197 9.42 -22.27 0.96
N PHE A 198 8.72 -22.62 -0.12
CA PHE A 198 7.30 -22.95 -0.10
C PHE A 198 7.00 -24.23 0.71
N GLU A 199 7.86 -25.24 0.63
CA GLU A 199 7.77 -26.47 1.42
C GLU A 199 8.01 -26.21 2.92
N ASN A 200 8.90 -25.27 3.23
CA ASN A 200 9.20 -24.83 4.60
C ASN A 200 8.19 -23.82 5.18
N TRP A 201 7.31 -23.26 4.37
CA TRP A 201 6.19 -22.44 4.85
C TRP A 201 5.21 -23.31 5.65
N ARG A 202 5.24 -23.12 6.96
CA ARG A 202 4.54 -23.97 7.93
C ARG A 202 3.02 -23.72 7.95
N SER A 203 2.31 -24.69 8.51
CA SER A 203 0.85 -24.67 8.72
C SER A 203 0.43 -24.76 10.19
N ASN A 204 1.38 -24.81 11.13
CA ASN A 204 1.13 -25.14 12.53
C ASN A 204 0.97 -23.90 13.44
N PHE A 205 0.35 -22.84 12.94
CA PHE A 205 0.13 -21.61 13.69
C PHE A 205 -1.20 -20.96 13.31
N ASP A 206 -1.72 -20.05 14.14
CA ASP A 206 -2.94 -19.31 13.84
C ASP A 206 -2.65 -18.10 12.94
N THR A 207 -3.65 -17.71 12.14
CA THR A 207 -3.54 -16.48 11.34
C THR A 207 -3.38 -15.27 12.24
N GLU A 208 -2.41 -14.41 11.91
CA GLU A 208 -2.11 -13.20 12.67
C GLU A 208 -2.02 -12.00 11.73
N THR A 209 -2.63 -10.88 12.11
CA THR A 209 -2.50 -9.59 11.43
C THR A 209 -1.85 -8.59 12.36
N GLN A 210 -0.75 -7.97 11.90
CA GLN A 210 -0.09 -6.88 12.61
C GLN A 210 -0.24 -5.58 11.83
N ASN A 211 -0.65 -4.52 12.54
CA ASN A 211 -0.68 -3.18 11.98
C ASN A 211 0.34 -2.28 12.65
N HIS A 212 1.32 -1.80 11.87
CA HIS A 212 2.37 -0.89 12.33
C HIS A 212 2.04 0.51 11.84
N VAL A 213 1.39 1.30 12.68
CA VAL A 213 0.86 2.62 12.31
C VAL A 213 1.65 3.71 13.05
N PRO A 214 2.11 4.75 12.35
CA PRO A 214 2.72 5.91 13.01
C PRO A 214 1.75 6.54 14.01
N ASP A 215 2.17 6.66 15.27
CA ASP A 215 1.35 7.18 16.36
C ASP A 215 1.48 8.71 16.45
N VAL A 216 1.12 9.37 15.34
CA VAL A 216 1.19 10.82 15.21
C VAL A 216 -0.08 11.41 15.82
N LEU A 217 0.07 12.15 16.94
CA LEU A 217 -0.97 12.92 17.66
C LEU A 217 -2.00 12.16 18.52
N ALA A 218 -2.02 10.83 18.55
CA ALA A 218 -2.98 10.08 19.34
C ALA A 218 -2.36 9.53 20.65
N ARG A 219 -2.32 10.36 21.68
CA ARG A 219 -1.66 10.00 22.96
C ARG A 219 -2.29 8.84 23.73
N SER A 220 -3.54 8.45 23.45
CA SER A 220 -4.21 7.33 24.15
C SER A 220 -4.93 6.36 23.21
N GLU A 221 -4.91 5.08 23.58
CA GLU A 221 -5.66 4.00 22.93
C GLU A 221 -7.18 4.29 22.88
N ALA A 222 -7.70 4.96 23.92
CA ALA A 222 -9.08 5.43 23.96
C ALA A 222 -9.43 6.38 22.81
N GLY A 223 -8.49 7.23 22.37
CA GLY A 223 -8.70 8.14 21.24
C GLY A 223 -8.89 7.41 19.90
N TRP A 224 -8.08 6.37 19.66
CA TRP A 224 -8.21 5.50 18.49
C TRP A 224 -9.49 4.65 18.55
N ASN A 225 -9.79 4.05 19.70
CA ASN A 225 -11.01 3.27 19.89
C ASN A 225 -12.26 4.12 19.71
N TYR A 226 -12.25 5.36 20.18
CA TYR A 226 -13.36 6.29 19.97
C TYR A 226 -13.54 6.62 18.49
N ARG A 227 -12.46 6.93 17.76
CA ARG A 227 -12.51 7.14 16.30
C ARG A 227 -13.06 5.91 15.56
N GLY A 228 -12.53 4.73 15.87
CA GLY A 228 -12.99 3.47 15.29
C GLY A 228 -14.48 3.26 15.53
N ARG A 229 -14.97 3.54 16.75
CA ARG A 229 -16.40 3.44 17.09
C ARG A 229 -17.28 4.44 16.35
N ILE A 230 -16.85 5.70 16.20
CA ILE A 230 -17.56 6.71 15.39
C ILE A 230 -17.78 6.16 13.98
N GLN A 231 -16.71 5.64 13.37
CA GLN A 231 -16.78 5.08 12.04
C GLN A 231 -17.68 3.83 12.04
N GLN A 232 -17.52 2.92 13.01
CA GLN A 232 -18.30 1.69 13.09
C GLN A 232 -19.80 1.95 13.11
N LEU A 233 -20.23 2.92 13.91
CA LEU A 233 -21.63 3.24 14.13
C LEU A 233 -22.24 4.04 12.98
N TRP A 234 -21.46 4.91 12.34
CA TRP A 234 -22.02 5.92 11.42
C TRP A 234 -21.44 5.87 10.01
N GLY A 235 -20.37 5.11 9.77
CA GLY A 235 -19.72 5.00 8.46
C GLY A 235 -19.00 6.27 8.00
N SER A 236 -18.48 6.24 6.77
CA SER A 236 -17.79 7.37 6.16
C SER A 236 -18.77 8.49 5.75
N PRO A 237 -18.40 9.77 5.86
CA PRO A 237 -19.22 10.86 5.33
C PRO A 237 -19.30 10.88 3.80
N TYR A 238 -18.47 10.09 3.10
CA TYR A 238 -18.52 9.92 1.65
C TYR A 238 -19.56 8.88 1.19
N ALA A 239 -19.89 7.88 2.02
CA ALA A 239 -20.81 6.81 1.65
C ALA A 239 -22.26 7.33 1.56
N LYS A 240 -22.84 7.37 0.35
CA LYS A 240 -24.21 7.85 0.10
C LYS A 240 -25.32 6.96 0.70
N THR A 241 -25.01 5.75 1.17
CA THR A 241 -25.99 4.69 1.49
C THR A 241 -26.06 4.26 2.96
N SER A 242 -25.57 5.06 3.92
CA SER A 242 -25.80 4.73 5.34
C SER A 242 -26.84 5.65 5.97
N ILE A 243 -28.11 5.28 5.77
CA ILE A 243 -29.29 5.67 6.56
C ILE A 243 -29.67 7.15 6.40
N GLU A 244 -30.97 7.45 6.42
CA GLU A 244 -31.53 8.79 6.62
C GLU A 244 -31.08 9.33 7.99
N THR A 245 -29.81 9.65 8.13
CA THR A 245 -29.27 10.13 9.40
C THR A 245 -29.61 11.59 9.51
N THR A 246 -30.40 11.92 10.52
CA THR A 246 -30.71 13.29 10.94
C THR A 246 -29.43 14.14 11.01
N MET A 247 -29.55 15.44 10.72
CA MET A 247 -28.44 16.42 10.73
C MET A 247 -27.37 16.23 11.81
N PRO A 248 -27.68 15.96 13.10
CA PRO A 248 -26.66 15.78 14.14
C PRO A 248 -25.67 14.64 13.85
N PHE A 249 -26.11 13.53 13.28
CA PHE A 249 -25.23 12.39 13.00
C PHE A 249 -24.27 12.65 11.84
N ARG A 250 -24.67 13.50 10.89
CA ARG A 250 -23.75 13.94 9.82
C ARG A 250 -22.55 14.62 10.46
N PHE A 251 -22.75 15.59 11.36
CA PHE A 251 -21.65 16.28 12.03
C PHE A 251 -20.67 15.33 12.73
N ILE A 252 -21.18 14.29 13.41
CA ILE A 252 -20.31 13.37 14.15
C ILE A 252 -19.37 12.59 13.23
N ARG A 253 -19.80 12.22 12.02
CA ARG A 253 -18.94 11.55 11.02
C ARG A 253 -17.77 12.42 10.56
N TYR A 254 -17.96 13.74 10.47
CA TYR A 254 -16.90 14.68 10.08
C TYR A 254 -15.92 14.99 11.22
N THR A 255 -16.32 14.79 12.47
CA THR A 255 -15.56 15.21 13.65
C THR A 255 -14.10 14.74 13.66
N PRO A 256 -13.76 13.46 13.41
CA PRO A 256 -12.36 13.03 13.41
C PRO A 256 -11.50 13.78 12.39
N GLY A 257 -12.00 13.94 11.15
CA GLY A 257 -11.30 14.65 10.09
C GLY A 257 -11.16 16.14 10.38
N MET A 258 -12.21 16.78 10.90
CA MET A 258 -12.18 18.19 11.32
C MET A 258 -11.18 18.43 12.45
N ILE A 259 -11.07 17.52 13.42
CA ILE A 259 -10.09 17.62 14.51
C ILE A 259 -8.67 17.56 13.94
N ASP A 260 -8.37 16.62 13.04
CA ASP A 260 -7.04 16.50 12.43
C ASP A 260 -6.69 17.74 11.59
N ALA A 261 -7.64 18.25 10.79
CA ALA A 261 -7.47 19.49 10.01
C ALA A 261 -7.25 20.72 10.91
N PHE A 262 -8.09 20.90 11.93
CA PHE A 262 -7.97 22.00 12.90
C PHE A 262 -6.63 21.96 13.63
N ARG A 263 -6.22 20.78 14.13
CA ARG A 263 -4.92 20.60 14.78
C ARG A 263 -3.78 20.97 13.86
N SER A 264 -3.83 20.55 12.60
CA SER A 264 -2.81 20.91 11.62
C SER A 264 -2.73 22.42 11.41
N GLN A 265 -3.87 23.10 11.23
CA GLN A 265 -3.91 24.55 11.08
C GLN A 265 -3.40 25.31 12.31
N VAL A 266 -3.83 24.91 13.51
CA VAL A 266 -3.36 25.51 14.77
C VAL A 266 -1.85 25.32 14.92
N ARG A 267 -1.35 24.12 14.67
CA ARG A 267 0.08 23.82 14.77
C ARG A 267 0.91 24.56 13.73
N MET A 268 0.36 24.77 12.54
CA MET A 268 0.99 25.58 11.49
C MET A 268 1.15 27.04 11.95
N LYS A 269 0.14 27.62 12.61
CA LYS A 269 0.21 28.98 13.18
C LYS A 269 1.17 29.09 14.36
N LEU A 270 1.28 28.04 15.17
CA LEU A 270 2.10 28.00 16.38
C LEU A 270 3.45 27.30 16.19
N HIS A 271 3.89 27.09 14.94
CA HIS A 271 5.07 26.27 14.65
C HIS A 271 6.34 26.79 15.32
N SER A 272 6.53 28.12 15.38
CA SER A 272 7.65 28.76 16.06
C SER A 272 7.78 28.38 17.54
N CYS A 273 6.65 28.05 18.19
CA CYS A 273 6.62 27.69 19.61
C CYS A 273 6.58 26.17 19.83
N CYS A 274 5.85 25.43 18.99
CA CYS A 274 5.57 24.00 19.22
C CYS A 274 6.49 23.04 18.43
N GLY A 275 7.17 23.53 17.39
CA GLY A 275 8.01 22.72 16.51
C GLY A 275 7.29 21.55 15.82
N GLU A 276 8.09 20.64 15.27
CA GLU A 276 7.61 19.41 14.62
C GLU A 276 7.00 18.41 15.61
N ILE A 277 6.06 17.58 15.14
CA ILE A 277 5.48 16.51 15.96
C ILE A 277 6.53 15.46 16.23
N ARG A 278 6.62 15.05 17.49
CA ARG A 278 7.40 13.89 17.91
C ARG A 278 6.48 12.74 18.22
N GLU A 279 6.84 11.57 17.72
CA GLU A 279 6.18 10.33 18.08
C GLU A 279 6.57 9.86 19.47
N PRO A 280 5.73 9.01 20.10
CA PRO A 280 6.12 8.34 21.32
C PRO A 280 7.37 7.48 21.08
N ALA A 281 8.24 7.35 22.09
CA ALA A 281 9.46 6.55 22.01
C ALA A 281 9.17 5.07 21.69
N THR A 282 8.06 4.53 22.21
CA THR A 282 7.59 3.18 21.91
C THR A 282 6.49 3.23 20.85
N PRO A 283 6.69 2.63 19.66
CA PRO A 283 5.64 2.54 18.65
C PRO A 283 4.46 1.73 19.17
N ARG A 284 3.29 1.97 18.58
CA ARG A 284 2.15 1.08 18.77
C ARG A 284 2.08 0.10 17.62
N ILE A 285 1.79 -1.13 17.96
CA ILE A 285 1.34 -2.14 17.02
C ILE A 285 -0.07 -2.55 17.44
N PHE A 286 -0.84 -3.05 16.48
CA PHE A 286 -2.07 -3.78 16.74
C PHE A 286 -1.93 -5.19 16.21
N VAL A 287 -2.05 -6.18 17.09
CA VAL A 287 -2.13 -7.60 16.74
C VAL A 287 -3.61 -7.98 16.76
N ASN A 288 -4.14 -8.39 15.61
CA ASN A 288 -5.57 -8.74 15.43
C ASN A 288 -6.52 -7.65 15.96
N GLY A 289 -6.16 -6.38 15.76
CA GLY A 289 -6.94 -5.21 16.19
C GLY A 289 -6.79 -4.83 17.66
N GLN A 290 -5.99 -5.55 18.44
CA GLN A 290 -5.71 -5.24 19.84
C GLN A 290 -4.27 -4.78 20.05
N ARG A 291 -4.05 -3.88 21.00
CA ARG A 291 -2.69 -3.45 21.34
C ARG A 291 -1.97 -4.56 22.09
N GLN A 292 -0.90 -5.08 21.51
CA GLN A 292 -0.11 -6.16 22.09
C GLN A 292 1.39 -5.92 21.77
N PRO A 293 2.34 -6.56 22.48
CA PRO A 293 3.74 -6.59 22.06
C PRO A 293 3.96 -7.50 20.84
N VAL A 294 4.96 -7.23 20.00
CA VAL A 294 5.25 -8.09 18.84
C VAL A 294 6.07 -9.30 19.31
N THR A 295 5.65 -10.52 19.00
CA THR A 295 6.43 -11.74 19.33
C THR A 295 7.36 -12.18 18.20
N SER A 296 7.12 -11.73 16.96
CA SER A 296 7.86 -12.16 15.76
C SER A 296 8.93 -11.19 15.27
N VAL A 297 9.05 -10.01 15.89
CA VAL A 297 10.04 -8.99 15.51
C VAL A 297 11.37 -9.32 16.18
N THR A 298 12.36 -9.56 15.33
CA THR A 298 13.71 -9.97 15.76
C THR A 298 14.62 -8.78 16.01
N THR A 299 14.41 -7.67 15.31
CA THR A 299 15.21 -6.45 15.43
C THR A 299 14.36 -5.25 15.07
N THR A 300 14.56 -4.14 15.79
CA THR A 300 13.97 -2.83 15.47
C THR A 300 15.05 -1.79 15.27
N GLU A 301 14.86 -0.91 14.29
CA GLU A 301 15.77 0.18 13.97
C GLU A 301 14.95 1.46 13.75
N CYS A 302 15.60 2.60 13.94
CA CYS A 302 15.02 3.92 13.66
C CYS A 302 16.01 4.72 12.82
N GLU A 303 15.54 5.23 11.68
CA GLU A 303 16.33 6.06 10.78
C GLU A 303 15.50 7.30 10.44
N LEU A 304 15.99 8.49 10.74
CA LEU A 304 15.29 9.77 10.50
C LEU A 304 13.82 9.80 10.97
N GLY A 305 13.53 9.13 12.10
CA GLY A 305 12.20 9.05 12.71
C GLY A 305 11.26 7.99 12.11
N VAL A 306 11.67 7.30 11.05
CA VAL A 306 10.95 6.13 10.50
C VAL A 306 11.46 4.87 11.15
N ARG A 307 10.56 3.94 11.45
CA ARG A 307 10.90 2.68 12.10
C ARG A 307 10.95 1.54 11.11
N TYR A 308 11.90 0.65 11.35
CA TYR A 308 12.12 -0.56 10.59
C TYR A 308 12.11 -1.74 11.54
N HIS A 309 11.55 -2.85 11.09
CA HIS A 309 11.57 -4.08 11.87
C HIS A 309 11.84 -5.30 10.99
N ARG A 310 12.74 -6.15 11.48
CA ARG A 310 13.14 -7.37 10.80
C ARG A 310 12.27 -8.53 11.27
N VAL A 311 11.86 -9.36 10.30
CA VAL A 311 11.24 -10.65 10.58
C VAL A 311 12.08 -11.76 9.93
N SER A 312 12.16 -12.91 10.58
CA SER A 312 12.83 -14.10 10.04
C SER A 312 11.87 -15.09 9.40
N ASP A 313 10.60 -15.10 9.83
CA ASP A 313 9.62 -16.07 9.33
C ASP A 313 9.13 -15.69 7.91
N PRO A 314 9.29 -16.58 6.91
CA PRO A 314 8.82 -16.35 5.54
C PRO A 314 7.31 -16.14 5.45
N ALA A 315 6.52 -16.67 6.38
CA ALA A 315 5.05 -16.58 6.36
C ALA A 315 4.49 -15.16 6.56
N TRP A 316 5.33 -14.19 6.98
CA TRP A 316 4.92 -12.78 7.06
C TRP A 316 5.00 -12.09 5.71
N PHE A 317 3.91 -11.49 5.26
CA PHE A 317 3.87 -10.66 4.06
C PHE A 317 3.11 -9.36 4.31
N GLY A 318 3.52 -8.30 3.62
CA GLY A 318 2.80 -7.02 3.64
C GLY A 318 1.60 -7.10 2.70
N CYS A 319 0.44 -6.63 3.15
CA CYS A 319 -0.72 -6.51 2.28
C CYS A 319 -0.50 -5.37 1.28
N THR A 320 -1.11 -5.44 0.08
CA THR A 320 -1.14 -4.37 -0.94
C THR A 320 0.19 -4.00 -1.61
N VAL A 321 1.23 -4.80 -1.38
CA VAL A 321 2.52 -4.77 -2.08
C VAL A 321 3.24 -3.41 -2.25
N PRO A 322 3.28 -2.48 -1.27
CA PRO A 322 4.22 -1.36 -1.31
C PRO A 322 5.60 -1.86 -0.88
N ILE A 323 6.57 -1.86 -1.79
CA ILE A 323 7.87 -2.51 -1.59
C ILE A 323 9.01 -1.64 -2.12
N PHE A 324 10.05 -1.50 -1.31
CA PHE A 324 11.33 -0.90 -1.67
C PHE A 324 12.35 -2.00 -1.93
N MET A 325 13.02 -1.97 -3.08
CA MET A 325 14.00 -2.98 -3.50
C MET A 325 15.29 -2.33 -3.99
N SER A 326 16.44 -2.94 -3.71
CA SER A 326 17.70 -2.57 -4.33
C SER A 326 17.80 -3.07 -5.77
N GLN A 327 18.68 -2.45 -6.54
CA GLN A 327 19.08 -2.93 -7.86
C GLN A 327 19.59 -4.38 -7.80
N ARG A 328 20.33 -4.73 -6.74
CA ARG A 328 20.84 -6.08 -6.50
C ARG A 328 19.71 -7.10 -6.33
N PHE A 329 18.69 -6.78 -5.54
CA PHE A 329 17.50 -7.62 -5.39
C PHE A 329 16.81 -7.84 -6.72
N LEU A 330 16.56 -6.75 -7.45
CA LEU A 330 15.84 -6.77 -8.73
C LEU A 330 16.60 -7.52 -9.82
N ALA A 331 17.94 -7.46 -9.84
CA ALA A 331 18.76 -8.25 -10.74
C ALA A 331 18.60 -9.75 -10.47
N CYS A 332 18.79 -10.17 -9.21
CA CYS A 332 18.61 -11.56 -8.81
C CYS A 332 17.18 -12.07 -9.10
N LEU A 333 16.17 -11.27 -8.76
CA LEU A 333 14.78 -11.59 -9.06
C LEU A 333 14.53 -11.73 -10.56
N THR A 334 14.99 -10.78 -11.38
CA THR A 334 14.81 -10.79 -12.83
C THR A 334 15.45 -12.03 -13.46
N ASP A 335 16.65 -12.39 -13.02
CA ASP A 335 17.36 -13.57 -13.52
C ASP A 335 16.58 -14.85 -13.23
N ARG A 336 16.03 -14.99 -12.02
CA ARG A 336 15.17 -16.13 -11.65
C ARG A 336 13.86 -16.16 -12.42
N LEU A 337 13.16 -15.03 -12.49
CA LEU A 337 11.88 -14.94 -13.22
C LEU A 337 12.03 -15.33 -14.69
N ASN A 338 13.13 -14.93 -15.32
CA ASN A 338 13.42 -15.31 -16.71
C ASN A 338 13.83 -16.78 -16.85
N SER A 339 14.74 -17.26 -15.98
CA SER A 339 15.29 -18.62 -16.08
C SER A 339 14.24 -19.73 -15.91
N TYR A 340 13.16 -19.44 -15.19
CA TYR A 340 12.08 -20.39 -14.91
C TYR A 340 10.72 -19.98 -15.52
N GLU A 341 10.75 -19.02 -16.45
CA GLU A 341 9.56 -18.57 -17.20
C GLU A 341 8.40 -18.14 -16.28
N MET A 342 8.70 -17.49 -15.16
CA MET A 342 7.69 -17.22 -14.13
C MET A 342 6.72 -16.08 -14.48
N TYR A 343 7.01 -15.32 -15.54
CA TYR A 343 6.10 -14.29 -16.04
C TYR A 343 4.79 -14.87 -16.58
N ASP A 344 4.71 -16.18 -16.84
CA ASP A 344 3.47 -16.90 -17.18
C ASP A 344 2.34 -16.66 -16.17
N VAL A 345 2.69 -16.35 -14.91
CA VAL A 345 1.69 -16.04 -13.87
C VAL A 345 0.78 -14.86 -14.23
N LEU A 346 1.24 -13.95 -15.10
CA LEU A 346 0.47 -12.79 -15.56
C LEU A 346 -0.66 -13.17 -16.53
N ASP A 347 -0.60 -14.37 -17.11
CA ASP A 347 -1.64 -14.89 -18.01
C ASP A 347 -2.68 -15.75 -17.27
N LEU A 348 -2.51 -15.96 -15.95
CA LEU A 348 -3.49 -16.63 -15.10
C LEU A 348 -4.58 -15.67 -14.64
N PRO A 349 -5.87 -16.05 -14.72
CA PRO A 349 -6.92 -15.31 -14.04
C PRO A 349 -6.75 -15.43 -12.52
N PHE A 350 -7.20 -14.42 -11.77
CA PHE A 350 -7.14 -14.39 -10.31
C PHE A 350 -5.71 -14.54 -9.72
N SER A 351 -4.69 -14.05 -10.41
CA SER A 351 -3.30 -14.14 -9.95
C SER A 351 -2.89 -13.06 -8.94
N GLY A 352 -3.66 -11.99 -8.75
CA GLY A 352 -3.29 -10.89 -7.85
C GLY A 352 -3.17 -11.32 -6.38
N THR A 353 -4.13 -12.12 -5.90
CA THR A 353 -4.17 -12.66 -4.54
C THR A 353 -2.92 -13.48 -4.19
N PRO A 354 -2.54 -14.52 -4.97
CA PRO A 354 -1.32 -15.28 -4.67
C PRO A 354 -0.04 -14.48 -4.81
N LEU A 355 0.02 -13.52 -5.74
CA LEU A 355 1.20 -12.69 -5.89
C LEU A 355 1.50 -11.84 -4.64
N GLU A 356 0.49 -11.35 -3.91
CA GLU A 356 0.71 -10.65 -2.63
C GLU A 356 1.50 -11.50 -1.62
N CYS A 357 1.20 -12.80 -1.53
CA CYS A 357 1.92 -13.72 -0.64
C CYS A 357 3.32 -14.07 -1.18
N ILE A 358 3.45 -14.25 -2.49
CA ILE A 358 4.72 -14.56 -3.14
C ILE A 358 5.76 -13.47 -2.87
N TRP A 359 5.37 -12.19 -2.92
CA TRP A 359 6.26 -11.07 -2.55
C TRP A 359 6.85 -11.21 -1.14
N GLY A 360 6.10 -11.77 -0.18
CA GLY A 360 6.59 -12.00 1.18
C GLY A 360 7.54 -13.19 1.32
N LEU A 361 7.48 -14.15 0.38
CA LEU A 361 8.40 -15.28 0.29
C LEU A 361 9.70 -14.91 -0.44
N MET A 362 9.67 -13.91 -1.34
CA MET A 362 10.81 -13.56 -2.18
C MET A 362 12.12 -13.27 -1.44
N PRO A 363 12.15 -12.53 -0.31
CA PRO A 363 13.41 -12.32 0.39
C PRO A 363 14.04 -13.64 0.84
N SER A 364 13.24 -14.56 1.40
CA SER A 364 13.73 -15.87 1.81
C SER A 364 14.14 -16.74 0.63
N TRP A 365 13.42 -16.67 -0.49
CA TRP A 365 13.77 -17.36 -1.74
C TRP A 365 15.10 -16.89 -2.30
N LEU A 366 15.34 -15.58 -2.34
CA LEU A 366 16.52 -14.98 -2.96
C LEU A 366 17.69 -14.76 -1.97
N GLY A 367 17.55 -15.20 -0.72
CA GLY A 367 18.60 -15.12 0.30
C GLY A 367 18.81 -13.72 0.91
N PHE A 368 17.80 -12.85 0.88
CA PHE A 368 17.83 -11.50 1.44
C PHE A 368 17.07 -11.38 2.76
N GLU A 369 17.43 -10.37 3.55
CA GLU A 369 16.70 -10.03 4.77
C GLU A 369 15.34 -9.40 4.45
N LYS A 370 14.31 -9.81 5.20
CA LYS A 370 12.98 -9.21 5.10
C LYS A 370 12.78 -8.16 6.19
N TRP A 371 12.67 -6.92 5.75
CA TRP A 371 12.34 -5.79 6.61
C TRP A 371 10.97 -5.22 6.29
N PHE A 372 10.36 -4.64 7.31
CA PHE A 372 9.11 -3.91 7.22
C PHE A 372 9.28 -2.50 7.78
N THR A 373 8.51 -1.55 7.29
CA THR A 373 8.53 -0.15 7.76
C THR A 373 7.15 0.37 8.15
N ASP A 374 7.10 1.26 9.14
CA ASP A 374 5.88 2.03 9.46
C ASP A 374 5.76 3.33 8.63
N GLY A 375 6.77 3.64 7.79
CA GLY A 375 6.80 4.86 6.98
C GLY A 375 5.85 4.83 5.78
N ILE A 376 5.37 3.66 5.38
CA ILE A 376 4.52 3.47 4.21
C ILE A 376 3.16 2.95 4.68
N HIS A 377 2.08 3.67 4.37
CA HIS A 377 0.74 3.31 4.79
C HIS A 377 -0.22 3.25 3.60
N ARG A 378 -0.64 2.05 3.20
CA ARG A 378 -1.79 1.87 2.31
C ARG A 378 -3.09 1.92 3.10
N VAL A 379 -3.74 3.09 3.12
CA VAL A 379 -5.01 3.26 3.83
C VAL A 379 -6.07 2.41 3.13
N ARG A 380 -6.62 1.42 3.81
CA ARG A 380 -7.68 0.55 3.28
C ARG A 380 -8.79 0.34 4.28
N LYS A 381 -8.44 -0.15 5.46
CA LYS A 381 -9.37 -0.47 6.53
C LYS A 381 -8.85 0.02 7.86
N HIS A 382 -9.74 0.46 8.72
CA HIS A 382 -9.42 0.75 10.12
C HIS A 382 -9.05 -0.56 10.81
N PHE A 383 -7.86 -0.65 11.41
CA PHE A 383 -7.28 -1.88 11.94
C PHE A 383 -8.03 -2.49 13.14
N THR A 384 -8.91 -1.73 13.81
CA THR A 384 -9.75 -2.27 14.90
C THR A 384 -11.18 -2.63 14.49
N THR A 385 -11.73 -1.97 13.46
CA THR A 385 -13.15 -2.12 13.09
C THR A 385 -13.34 -2.75 11.72
N TYR A 386 -12.25 -2.93 10.97
CA TYR A 386 -12.19 -3.45 9.60
C TYR A 386 -13.03 -2.66 8.58
N GLN A 387 -13.51 -1.48 8.96
CA GLN A 387 -14.24 -0.60 8.06
C GLN A 387 -13.32 0.08 7.07
N ARG A 388 -13.81 0.25 5.85
CA ARG A 388 -13.08 0.86 4.75
C ARG A 388 -12.78 2.35 5.03
N GLU A 389 -11.51 2.75 4.89
CA GLU A 389 -10.98 4.10 5.17
C GLU A 389 -10.30 4.73 3.93
N ASP A 390 -10.39 4.13 2.75
CA ASP A 390 -9.78 4.65 1.52
C ASP A 390 -10.69 5.66 0.79
N TYR A 391 -11.56 6.38 1.51
CA TYR A 391 -12.43 7.43 0.98
C TYR A 391 -11.83 8.83 1.20
N PRO A 392 -12.21 9.86 0.42
CA PRO A 392 -11.61 11.19 0.50
C PRO A 392 -11.53 11.81 1.92
N PRO A 393 -12.57 11.73 2.77
CA PRO A 393 -12.53 12.30 4.13
C PRO A 393 -11.45 11.67 5.02
N GLU A 394 -11.36 10.35 5.00
CA GLU A 394 -10.41 9.57 5.77
C GLU A 394 -8.98 9.75 5.25
N MET A 395 -8.79 9.76 3.93
CA MET A 395 -7.51 10.09 3.30
C MET A 395 -7.02 11.49 3.72
N ALA A 396 -7.90 12.50 3.67
CA ALA A 396 -7.56 13.86 4.11
C ALA A 396 -7.17 13.89 5.59
N SER A 397 -7.92 13.17 6.43
CA SER A 397 -7.64 13.03 7.86
C SER A 397 -6.26 12.40 8.12
N TYR A 398 -5.89 11.35 7.40
CA TYR A 398 -4.56 10.74 7.54
C TYR A 398 -3.43 11.67 7.09
N ILE A 399 -3.58 12.37 5.95
CA ILE A 399 -2.57 13.34 5.49
C ILE A 399 -2.41 14.46 6.52
N ASN A 400 -3.52 15.03 6.98
CA ASN A 400 -3.53 16.08 8.01
C ASN A 400 -2.84 15.63 9.29
N ARG A 401 -2.96 14.36 9.65
CA ARG A 401 -2.29 13.79 10.82
C ARG A 401 -0.80 13.66 10.60
N TYR A 402 -0.38 12.96 9.54
CA TYR A 402 1.02 12.66 9.26
C TYR A 402 1.86 13.91 8.99
N TYR A 403 1.24 14.93 8.42
CA TYR A 403 1.88 16.21 8.09
C TYR A 403 1.32 17.36 8.92
N CYS A 404 0.84 17.08 10.14
CA CYS A 404 0.20 18.09 10.97
C CYS A 404 1.16 19.24 11.29
N GLY A 405 0.69 20.45 11.01
CA GLY A 405 1.46 21.68 11.11
C GLY A 405 2.20 22.04 9.82
N ARG A 406 2.19 21.21 8.78
CA ARG A 406 2.81 21.49 7.46
C ARG A 406 1.78 21.75 6.38
N ILE A 407 0.68 21.00 6.38
CA ILE A 407 -0.38 21.08 5.38
C ILE A 407 -1.77 20.87 6.00
N CYS A 408 -2.79 21.51 5.43
CA CYS A 408 -4.18 21.16 5.68
C CYS A 408 -4.82 20.71 4.36
N VAL A 409 -5.32 19.48 4.34
CA VAL A 409 -6.01 18.86 3.22
C VAL A 409 -7.48 18.65 3.57
N GLY A 410 -8.36 18.94 2.63
CA GLY A 410 -9.75 18.54 2.62
C GLY A 410 -10.05 17.79 1.32
N TRP A 411 -11.33 17.76 0.94
CA TRP A 411 -11.75 17.16 -0.32
C TRP A 411 -12.90 17.98 -0.94
N ASP A 412 -13.15 17.74 -2.22
CA ASP A 412 -14.30 18.22 -2.97
C ASP A 412 -14.69 17.16 -4.01
N GLY A 413 -15.84 16.51 -3.81
CA GLY A 413 -16.21 15.32 -4.57
C GLY A 413 -15.14 14.23 -4.48
N ASP A 414 -14.61 13.84 -5.65
CA ASP A 414 -13.58 12.81 -5.83
C ASP A 414 -12.14 13.38 -5.81
N TYR A 415 -11.96 14.65 -5.45
CA TYR A 415 -10.66 15.32 -5.49
C TYR A 415 -10.19 15.69 -4.08
N MET A 416 -8.89 15.50 -3.84
CA MET A 416 -8.22 16.00 -2.63
C MET A 416 -7.85 17.48 -2.82
N LYS A 417 -8.01 18.29 -1.77
CA LYS A 417 -7.82 19.75 -1.83
C LYS A 417 -6.89 20.25 -0.74
N ILE A 418 -5.77 20.85 -1.12
CA ILE A 418 -4.83 21.53 -0.23
C ILE A 418 -5.42 22.88 0.13
N ARG A 419 -5.97 22.98 1.35
CA ARG A 419 -6.62 24.19 1.86
C ARG A 419 -5.64 25.18 2.49
N SER A 420 -4.52 24.69 3.02
CA SER A 420 -3.46 25.56 3.53
C SER A 420 -2.09 24.87 3.54
N LEU A 421 -1.04 25.69 3.43
CA LEU A 421 0.36 25.29 3.44
C LEU A 421 1.15 26.16 4.41
N ARG A 422 2.07 25.54 5.15
CA ARG A 422 3.08 26.27 5.92
C ARG A 422 4.01 26.99 4.94
N ARG A 423 4.60 28.12 5.36
CA ARG A 423 5.35 29.02 4.46
C ARG A 423 6.51 28.33 3.72
N ASP A 424 7.19 27.40 4.39
CA ASP A 424 8.29 26.58 3.89
C ASP A 424 7.87 25.43 2.97
N HIS A 425 6.56 25.20 2.76
CA HIS A 425 6.01 24.19 1.83
C HIS A 425 5.18 24.83 0.70
N ARG A 426 5.35 26.14 0.45
CA ARG A 426 4.57 26.88 -0.56
C ARG A 426 4.97 26.53 -1.99
N ASP A 427 6.17 26.06 -2.19
CA ASP A 427 6.70 25.53 -3.44
C ASP A 427 5.86 24.36 -4.00
N LEU A 428 5.08 23.65 -3.16
CA LEU A 428 4.11 22.65 -3.63
C LEU A 428 3.15 23.17 -4.70
N VAL A 429 2.80 24.47 -4.71
CA VAL A 429 1.95 25.06 -5.77
C VAL A 429 2.62 25.05 -7.14
N THR A 430 3.94 24.94 -7.17
CA THR A 430 4.73 24.85 -8.41
C THR A 430 4.89 23.42 -8.89
N ILE A 431 4.67 22.43 -8.02
CA ILE A 431 4.82 20.99 -8.31
C ILE A 431 3.46 20.37 -8.67
N LEU A 432 2.43 20.67 -7.88
CA LEU A 432 1.10 20.07 -8.03
C LEU A 432 0.20 20.96 -8.92
N PRO A 433 -0.62 20.37 -9.82
CA PRO A 433 -1.59 21.10 -10.62
C PRO A 433 -2.59 21.93 -9.80
N GLU A 434 -3.16 22.97 -10.42
CA GLU A 434 -4.20 23.82 -9.81
C GLU A 434 -5.37 23.02 -9.23
N ARG A 435 -5.72 21.87 -9.85
CA ARG A 435 -6.77 20.97 -9.36
C ARG A 435 -6.57 20.48 -7.93
N TYR A 436 -5.36 20.54 -7.39
CA TYR A 436 -5.05 20.19 -6.00
C TYR A 436 -5.41 21.28 -4.99
N PHE A 437 -5.78 22.49 -5.42
CA PHE A 437 -6.03 23.64 -4.55
C PHE A 437 -7.52 23.99 -4.45
#